data_AF-A0A524P9V3-F1
#
_entry.id   AF-A0A524P9V3-F1
#
_cell.length_a   1.000
_cell.length_b   1.000
_cell.length_c   1.000
_cell.angle_alpha   90.00
_cell.angle_beta   90.00
_cell.angle_gamma   90.00
#
_symmetry.space_group_name_H-M   'P 1'
#
loop_
_entity.id
_entity.type
_entity.pdbx_description
1 polymer ?
#
loop_
_entity_poly.entity_id
_entity_poly.type
_entity_poly.pdbx_seq_one_letter_code
_entity_poly.pdbx_strand_id
1 'polypeptide(L)'
;MTRKDSFTPAWFEGTLPKRSYRSAFKWGAPDAYKHPNPRLYELMKETFDLGDDYFERPQELGLDEVTADAPMSLTPEQVRFFRDLVGEE
;
A
#
# COMPACT_ATOMS: atom_id res chain seq x y z
N MET A 1 -9.93 -8.77 32.39
CA MET A 1 -8.85 -9.77 32.38
C MET A 1 -8.10 -9.62 31.08
N THR A 2 -6.92 -9.02 31.10
CA THR A 2 -6.07 -8.82 29.93
C THR A 2 -5.56 -10.18 29.49
N ARG A 3 -6.08 -10.75 28.39
CA ARG A 3 -5.54 -12.00 27.84
C ARG A 3 -4.07 -11.73 27.51
N LYS A 4 -3.18 -12.41 28.22
CA LYS A 4 -1.74 -12.12 28.23
C LYS A 4 -0.99 -12.71 27.02
N ASP A 5 -1.72 -13.39 26.13
CA ASP A 5 -1.18 -14.11 24.96
C ASP A 5 -1.96 -13.81 23.67
N SER A 6 -2.31 -12.55 23.40
CA SER A 6 -2.85 -12.19 22.08
C SER A 6 -1.71 -12.09 21.08
N PHE A 7 -1.63 -13.06 20.16
CA PHE A 7 -0.74 -13.00 19.01
C PHE A 7 -0.88 -11.64 18.31
N THR A 8 0.25 -11.00 18.04
CA THR A 8 0.31 -9.71 17.34
C THR A 8 1.11 -9.92 16.06
N PRO A 9 0.51 -9.70 14.87
CA PRO A 9 1.23 -9.81 13.61
C PRO A 9 2.46 -8.91 13.56
N ALA A 10 3.51 -9.37 12.88
CA ALA A 10 4.72 -8.60 12.65
C ALA A 10 4.50 -7.51 11.58
N TRP A 11 3.70 -6.49 11.90
CA TRP A 11 3.38 -5.42 10.96
C TRP A 11 4.63 -4.74 10.40
N PHE A 12 4.65 -4.48 9.09
CA PHE A 12 5.80 -3.85 8.44
C PHE A 12 5.90 -2.36 8.77
N GLU A 13 7.06 -1.98 9.27
CA GLU A 13 7.55 -0.60 9.34
C GLU A 13 8.94 -0.56 8.69
N GLY A 14 9.20 0.40 7.80
CA GLY A 14 10.50 0.46 7.14
C GLY A 14 10.59 1.56 6.08
N THR A 15 11.74 1.68 5.42
CA THR A 15 11.88 2.64 4.33
C THR A 15 11.10 2.19 3.11
N LEU A 16 10.32 3.10 2.53
CA LEU A 16 9.57 2.87 1.31
C LEU A 16 10.42 3.30 0.11
N PRO A 17 10.72 2.41 -0.85
CA PRO A 17 11.36 2.80 -2.10
C PRO A 17 10.51 3.85 -2.82
N LYS A 18 11.13 4.91 -3.36
CA LYS A 18 10.38 6.07 -3.89
C LYS A 18 9.38 5.72 -4.99
N ARG A 19 9.68 4.71 -5.81
CA ARG A 19 8.87 4.27 -6.94
C ARG A 19 8.09 2.98 -6.64
N SER A 20 7.90 2.59 -5.39
CA SER A 20 7.16 1.36 -5.08
C SER A 20 5.65 1.56 -5.04
N TYR A 21 4.88 0.47 -5.16
CA TYR A 21 3.43 0.53 -4.98
C TYR A 21 3.07 1.13 -3.61
N ARG A 22 3.80 0.73 -2.56
CA ARG A 22 3.58 1.21 -1.21
C ARG A 22 3.86 2.70 -1.06
N SER A 23 4.87 3.26 -1.74
CA SER A 23 5.10 4.71 -1.71
C SER A 23 4.02 5.47 -2.48
N ALA A 24 3.54 4.93 -3.61
CA ALA A 24 2.48 5.54 -4.42
C ALA A 24 1.15 5.66 -3.65
N PHE A 25 0.81 4.67 -2.83
CA PHE A 25 -0.42 4.67 -2.01
C PHE A 25 -0.23 5.26 -0.60
N LYS A 26 0.99 5.66 -0.21
CA LYS A 26 1.25 6.21 1.12
C LYS A 26 0.72 7.65 1.18
N TRP A 27 -0.33 7.86 1.97
CA TRP A 27 -0.87 9.19 2.26
C TRP A 27 -0.37 9.73 3.60
N GLY A 28 -0.04 11.03 3.65
CA GLY A 28 0.40 11.72 4.86
C GLY A 28 1.90 11.57 5.16
N ALA A 29 2.25 11.49 6.45
CA ALA A 29 3.65 11.40 6.88
C ALA A 29 4.29 10.07 6.42
N PRO A 30 5.44 10.11 5.71
CA PRO A 30 6.07 8.91 5.14
C PRO A 30 6.49 7.87 6.19
N ASP A 31 6.84 8.33 7.39
CA ASP A 31 7.38 7.57 8.51
C ASP A 31 6.35 7.18 9.57
N ALA A 32 5.12 7.71 9.49
CA ALA A 32 4.07 7.37 10.44
C ALA A 32 3.35 6.07 10.06
N TYR A 33 3.24 5.13 11.02
CA TYR A 33 2.53 3.86 10.85
C TYR A 33 1.35 3.75 11.81
N LYS A 34 0.24 3.21 11.32
CA LYS A 34 -0.94 2.89 12.12
C LYS A 34 -1.32 1.44 11.87
N HIS A 35 -1.01 0.60 12.84
CA HIS A 35 -1.31 -0.83 12.76
C HIS A 35 -2.76 -1.13 13.08
N PRO A 36 -3.32 -2.21 12.51
CA PRO A 36 -4.61 -2.75 12.93
C PRO A 36 -4.64 -2.96 14.44
N ASN A 37 -5.72 -2.51 15.08
CA ASN A 37 -5.96 -2.83 16.48
C ASN A 37 -6.46 -4.29 16.60
N PRO A 38 -6.46 -4.88 17.82
CA PRO A 38 -6.85 -6.28 18.00
C PRO A 38 -8.28 -6.60 17.49
N ARG A 39 -9.23 -5.66 17.58
CA ARG A 39 -10.60 -5.89 17.08
C ARG A 39 -10.65 -5.98 15.56
N LEU A 40 -9.89 -5.14 14.87
CA LEU A 40 -9.79 -5.20 13.42
C LEU A 40 -9.09 -6.48 12.97
N TYR A 41 -8.05 -6.90 13.71
CA TYR A 41 -7.37 -8.16 13.46
C TYR A 41 -8.30 -9.37 13.56
N GLU A 42 -9.08 -9.48 14.63
CA GLU A 42 -10.06 -10.58 14.78
C GLU A 42 -11.14 -10.52 13.68
N LEU A 43 -11.64 -9.32 13.35
CA LEU A 43 -12.61 -9.16 12.26
C LEU A 43 -12.06 -9.64 10.91
N MET A 44 -10.80 -9.37 10.60
CA MET A 44 -10.17 -9.85 9.36
C MET A 44 -10.12 -11.38 9.32
N LYS A 45 -9.75 -12.03 10.44
CA LYS A 45 -9.74 -13.48 10.53
C LYS A 45 -11.12 -14.09 10.30
N GLU A 46 -12.14 -13.54 10.97
CA GLU A 46 -13.52 -14.03 10.83
C GLU A 46 -14.07 -13.79 9.42
N THR A 47 -13.80 -12.62 8.83
CA THR A 47 -14.36 -12.24 7.51
C THR A 47 -13.76 -13.05 6.36
N PHE A 48 -12.47 -13.39 6.46
CA PHE A 48 -11.72 -14.05 5.40
C PHE A 48 -11.35 -15.51 5.70
N ASP A 49 -11.85 -16.08 6.80
CA ASP A 49 -11.55 -17.44 7.26
C ASP A 49 -10.04 -17.71 7.38
N LEU A 50 -9.33 -16.83 8.10
CA LEU A 50 -7.87 -16.88 8.27
C LEU A 50 -7.45 -17.28 9.69
N GLY A 51 -6.38 -18.06 9.79
CA GLY A 51 -5.70 -18.41 11.04
C GLY A 51 -4.56 -17.44 11.41
N ASP A 52 -4.00 -17.60 12.60
CA ASP A 52 -2.86 -16.79 13.08
C ASP A 52 -1.58 -17.07 12.27
N ASP A 53 -1.44 -18.30 11.79
CA ASP A 53 -0.35 -18.79 10.93
C ASP A 53 -0.19 -17.94 9.65
N TYR A 54 -1.31 -17.50 9.07
CA TYR A 54 -1.32 -16.62 7.90
C TYR A 54 -0.58 -15.29 8.16
N PHE A 55 -0.55 -14.83 9.41
CA PHE A 55 0.01 -13.54 9.80
C PHE A 55 1.42 -13.64 10.41
N GLU A 56 2.02 -14.84 10.46
CA GLU A 56 3.37 -15.03 10.99
C GLU A 56 4.43 -14.24 10.20
N ARG A 57 4.21 -14.06 8.90
CA ARG A 57 5.12 -13.34 8.00
C ARG A 57 4.33 -12.34 7.16
N PRO A 58 4.83 -11.10 7.02
CA PRO A 58 4.25 -10.17 6.08
C PRO A 58 4.40 -10.68 4.65
N GLN A 59 3.32 -10.57 3.88
CA GLN A 59 3.25 -10.99 2.48
C GLN A 59 2.91 -9.78 1.60
N GLU A 60 3.34 -9.82 0.33
CA GLU A 60 2.97 -8.83 -0.70
C GLU A 60 3.06 -7.38 -0.22
N LEU A 61 4.23 -7.00 0.31
CA LEU A 61 4.43 -5.70 0.97
C LEU A 61 4.32 -4.50 0.00
N GLY A 62 4.28 -4.72 -1.31
CA GLY A 62 4.22 -3.67 -2.33
C GLY A 62 5.49 -2.81 -2.35
N LEU A 63 6.64 -3.40 -2.01
CA LEU A 63 7.94 -2.72 -2.05
C LEU A 63 8.57 -2.74 -3.44
N ASP A 64 8.02 -3.54 -4.35
CA ASP A 64 8.45 -3.64 -5.73
C ASP A 64 8.20 -2.35 -6.49
N GLU A 65 9.09 -2.07 -7.45
CA GLU A 65 8.99 -0.89 -8.30
C GLU A 65 7.74 -0.95 -9.17
N VAL A 66 7.01 0.16 -9.23
CA VAL A 66 5.90 0.35 -10.15
C VAL A 66 6.46 0.53 -11.55
N THR A 67 6.29 -0.50 -12.37
CA THR A 67 6.56 -0.48 -13.80
C THR A 67 5.26 -0.55 -14.57
N ALA A 68 5.03 0.37 -15.50
CA ALA A 68 3.91 0.33 -16.42
C ALA A 68 4.45 0.32 -17.85
N ASP A 69 4.29 -0.82 -18.53
CA ASP A 69 4.55 -0.91 -19.97
C ASP A 69 3.28 -0.48 -20.73
N ALA A 70 3.05 0.83 -20.74
CA ALA A 70 1.88 1.44 -21.36
C ALA A 70 2.36 2.49 -22.37
N PRO A 71 2.50 2.13 -23.66
CA PRO A 71 2.93 3.09 -24.67
C PRO A 71 1.92 4.23 -24.80
N MET A 72 2.41 5.46 -24.99
CA MET A 72 1.56 6.62 -25.19
C MET A 72 0.73 6.45 -26.47
N SER A 73 -0.59 6.35 -26.30
CA SER A 73 -1.54 6.23 -27.42
C SER A 73 -2.07 7.58 -27.90
N LEU A 74 -1.80 8.66 -27.16
CA LEU A 74 -2.23 9.99 -27.52
C LEU A 74 -1.50 10.50 -28.76
N THR A 75 -2.24 11.08 -29.70
CA THR A 75 -1.65 11.74 -30.86
C THR A 75 -0.97 13.05 -30.45
N PRO A 76 -0.03 13.58 -31.25
CA PRO A 76 0.59 14.87 -30.98
C PRO A 76 -0.42 16.02 -30.80
N GLU A 77 -1.55 15.99 -31.51
CA GLU A 77 -2.61 16.99 -31.38
C GLU A 77 -3.31 16.91 -30.02
N GLN A 78 -3.56 15.69 -29.52
CA GLN A 78 -4.18 15.49 -28.20
C GLN A 78 -3.24 15.93 -27.08
N VAL A 79 -1.94 15.62 -27.21
CA VAL A 79 -0.92 16.10 -26.25
C VAL A 79 -0.88 17.63 -26.24
N ARG A 80 -0.90 18.28 -27.41
CA ARG A 80 -0.96 19.75 -27.50
C ARG A 80 -2.21 20.33 -26.85
N PHE A 81 -3.38 19.73 -27.10
CA PHE A 81 -4.64 20.15 -26.49
C PHE A 81 -4.54 20.18 -24.96
N PHE A 82 -4.01 19.12 -24.33
CA PHE A 82 -3.87 19.10 -22.88
C PHE A 82 -2.87 20.15 -22.39
N ARG A 83 -1.74 20.31 -23.07
CA ARG A 83 -0.73 21.32 -22.72
C ARG A 83 -1.29 22.75 -22.77
N ASP A 84 -2.06 23.06 -23.81
CA ASP A 84 -2.70 24.38 -23.93
C ASP A 84 -3.75 24.61 -22.82
N LEU A 85 -4.38 23.53 -22.34
CA LEU A 85 -5.41 23.58 -21.29
C LEU A 85 -4.81 23.72 -19.88
N VAL A 86 -3.76 22.96 -19.55
CA VAL A 86 -3.21 22.87 -18.18
C VAL A 86 -1.89 23.61 -17.99
N GLY A 87 -1.26 24.09 -19.07
CA GLY A 87 0.07 24.69 -19.07
C GLY A 87 1.19 23.67 -19.32
N GLU A 88 2.43 24.17 -19.46
CA GLU A 88 3.64 23.33 -19.38
C GLU A 88 4.02 23.11 -17.90
N GLU A 89 4.47 21.89 -17.58
CA GLU A 89 4.91 21.46 -16.24
C GLU A 89 6.37 21.88 -15.96
#